data_AF-A0A431NRJ6-F1
#
_entry.id   AF-A0A431NRJ6-F1
#
_cell.length_a   1.000
_cell.length_b   1.000
_cell.length_c   1.000
_cell.angle_alpha   90.00
_cell.angle_beta   90.00
_cell.angle_gamma   90.00
#
_symmetry.space_group_name_H-M   'P 1'
#
loop_
_entity.id
_entity.type
_entity.pdbx_description
1 polymer ?
#
loop_
_entity_poly.entity_id
_entity_poly.type
_entity_poly.pdbx_seq_one_letter_code
_entity_poly.pdbx_strand_id
1 'polypeptide(L)'
;MPVRSRLSGYRAAACLLLAGLVSACGQQIALPPAEVAGQPNSAPTTTASVPKPIEAGVSDASFTVGSNATDTYAAVARGALNCWFGANGPMKRSHIFHADANPPAKGGSAEIVLQERDASLSDQRGVKAFRVAFIPTGDGTQVTVSHLKVDPNVALALTRDVETWARGQAGCQLRTVLDPVPDPVPQPKVARIRTTR
;
A
#
# COMPACT_ATOMS: atom_id res chain seq x y z
N MET A 1 -27.12 45.40 -11.78
CA MET A 1 -27.50 44.35 -12.76
C MET A 1 -26.97 43.01 -12.27
N PRO A 2 -27.78 42.13 -11.65
CA PRO A 2 -27.34 40.79 -11.29
C PRO A 2 -27.70 39.76 -12.39
N VAL A 3 -26.67 39.10 -12.91
CA VAL A 3 -26.77 38.01 -13.89
C VAL A 3 -27.25 36.74 -13.17
N ARG A 4 -28.41 36.22 -13.58
CA ARG A 4 -28.98 34.95 -13.10
C ARG A 4 -28.48 33.81 -13.98
N SER A 5 -27.53 33.02 -13.49
CA SER A 5 -27.11 31.78 -14.15
C SER A 5 -28.08 30.65 -13.83
N ARG A 6 -28.81 30.18 -14.84
CA ARG A 6 -29.63 28.97 -14.82
C ARG A 6 -28.73 27.76 -15.16
N LEU A 7 -28.59 26.80 -14.26
CA LEU A 7 -28.07 25.48 -14.60
C LEU A 7 -29.25 24.52 -14.76
N SER A 8 -29.55 24.26 -16.03
CA SER A 8 -30.48 23.26 -16.53
C SER A 8 -29.99 21.86 -16.15
N GLY A 9 -30.88 21.05 -15.62
CA GLY A 9 -30.62 19.65 -15.31
C GLY A 9 -30.48 18.81 -16.58
N TYR A 10 -29.61 17.81 -16.50
CA TYR A 10 -29.64 16.65 -17.39
C TYR A 10 -29.73 15.40 -16.52
N ARG A 11 -30.93 14.82 -16.47
CA ARG A 11 -31.21 13.46 -16.03
C ARG A 11 -31.29 12.58 -17.27
N ALA A 12 -30.45 11.57 -17.37
CA ALA A 12 -30.65 10.37 -18.17
C ALA A 12 -29.93 9.25 -17.41
N ALA A 13 -30.62 8.37 -16.66
CA ALA A 13 -31.47 7.27 -17.10
C ALA A 13 -30.69 6.16 -17.84
N ALA A 14 -30.27 5.18 -17.03
CA ALA A 14 -30.28 3.72 -17.22
C ALA A 14 -30.04 3.08 -18.60
N CYS A 15 -29.14 2.09 -18.63
CA CYS A 15 -29.35 0.85 -19.37
C CYS A 15 -28.63 -0.32 -18.70
N LEU A 16 -29.42 -1.32 -18.30
CA LEU A 16 -29.06 -2.65 -17.77
C LEU A 16 -28.83 -3.62 -18.93
N LEU A 17 -27.74 -4.41 -18.93
CA LEU A 17 -27.64 -5.76 -19.54
C LEU A 17 -26.51 -6.51 -18.79
N LEU A 18 -26.76 -7.50 -17.92
CA LEU A 18 -27.13 -8.92 -18.09
C LEU A 18 -26.13 -9.81 -18.85
N ALA A 19 -25.71 -10.87 -18.13
CA ALA A 19 -25.34 -12.22 -18.54
C ALA A 19 -23.95 -12.51 -19.14
N GLY A 20 -23.24 -13.43 -18.47
CA GLY A 20 -22.00 -14.06 -18.93
C GLY A 20 -21.48 -15.13 -17.96
N LEU A 21 -22.25 -16.20 -17.76
CA LEU A 21 -21.84 -17.46 -17.12
C LEU A 21 -21.19 -18.37 -18.16
N VAL A 22 -19.89 -18.71 -18.09
CA VAL A 22 -19.41 -20.03 -18.55
C VAL A 22 -18.03 -20.37 -17.95
N SER A 23 -17.97 -21.53 -17.28
CA SER A 23 -16.99 -22.61 -17.45
C SER A 23 -15.47 -22.33 -17.32
N ALA A 24 -14.83 -22.98 -16.34
CA ALA A 24 -14.11 -24.23 -16.60
C ALA A 24 -13.37 -24.71 -15.33
N CYS A 25 -13.72 -25.92 -14.89
CA CYS A 25 -12.91 -26.73 -13.99
C CYS A 25 -11.67 -27.27 -14.73
N GLY A 26 -10.59 -27.48 -13.97
CA GLY A 26 -9.66 -28.57 -14.23
C GLY A 26 -8.25 -28.15 -14.63
N GLN A 27 -7.30 -28.39 -13.71
CA GLN A 27 -6.09 -29.22 -13.88
C GLN A 27 -5.16 -28.98 -12.67
N GLN A 28 -5.11 -29.92 -11.73
CA GLN A 28 -4.16 -31.04 -11.65
C GLN A 28 -2.72 -30.63 -11.29
N ILE A 29 -2.47 -30.67 -9.97
CA ILE A 29 -1.34 -31.25 -9.24
C ILE A 29 -0.11 -31.65 -10.08
N ALA A 30 1.04 -31.06 -9.76
CA ALA A 30 2.33 -31.74 -9.84
C ALA A 30 3.24 -31.25 -8.68
N LEU A 31 3.39 -32.09 -7.66
CA LEU A 31 4.42 -31.99 -6.63
C LEU A 31 5.71 -32.63 -7.17
N PRO A 32 6.88 -31.97 -7.13
CA PRO A 32 8.15 -32.67 -7.22
C PRO A 32 8.54 -33.28 -5.85
N PRO A 33 9.22 -34.45 -5.85
CA PRO A 33 9.64 -35.13 -4.63
C PRO A 33 10.79 -34.39 -3.93
N ALA A 34 10.82 -34.56 -2.60
CA ALA A 34 11.92 -34.19 -1.74
C ALA A 34 13.14 -35.07 -2.02
N GLU A 35 14.30 -34.45 -2.24
CA GLU A 35 15.58 -35.14 -2.33
C GLU A 35 16.38 -34.99 -1.04
N VAL A 36 17.07 -36.08 -0.72
CA VAL A 36 17.61 -36.47 0.57
C VAL A 36 19.04 -35.96 0.76
N ALA A 37 19.28 -35.49 1.98
CA ALA A 37 20.50 -35.54 2.80
C ALA A 37 21.91 -35.54 2.17
N GLY A 38 22.72 -34.62 2.72
CA GLY A 38 24.02 -34.98 3.30
C GLY A 38 25.25 -34.49 2.53
N GLN A 39 26.02 -33.56 3.13
CA GLN A 39 27.24 -33.90 3.90
C GLN A 39 27.88 -32.62 4.48
N PRO A 40 28.47 -32.67 5.68
CA PRO A 40 29.08 -31.51 6.33
C PRO A 40 30.53 -31.35 5.88
N ASN A 41 31.00 -30.11 5.69
CA ASN A 41 32.42 -29.83 5.74
C ASN A 41 32.69 -28.40 6.23
N SER A 42 33.16 -28.37 7.47
CA SER A 42 34.29 -27.58 7.99
C SER A 42 34.37 -26.10 7.64
N ALA A 43 34.06 -25.30 8.67
CA ALA A 43 34.39 -23.89 8.79
C ALA A 43 35.90 -23.62 8.77
N PRO A 44 36.33 -22.45 8.30
CA PRO A 44 37.47 -21.74 8.85
C PRO A 44 36.99 -20.71 9.89
N THR A 45 37.60 -20.79 11.07
CA THR A 45 37.51 -19.86 12.19
C THR A 45 37.81 -18.43 11.74
N THR A 46 36.79 -17.57 11.73
CA THR A 46 36.98 -16.12 11.69
C THR A 46 36.76 -15.55 13.08
N THR A 47 37.85 -14.96 13.58
CA THR A 47 37.98 -14.12 14.77
C THR A 47 36.70 -13.40 15.16
N ALA A 48 36.25 -13.63 16.40
CA ALA A 48 35.12 -12.95 17.01
C ALA A 48 35.38 -11.43 17.04
N SER A 49 34.74 -10.72 16.12
CA SER A 49 34.53 -9.29 16.27
C SER A 49 33.34 -9.10 17.20
N VAL A 50 33.59 -8.46 18.33
CA VAL A 50 32.58 -8.00 19.29
C VAL A 50 31.41 -7.37 18.52
N PRO A 51 30.17 -7.86 18.62
CA PRO A 51 29.05 -7.20 17.99
C PRO A 51 28.80 -5.90 18.75
N LYS A 52 29.29 -4.79 18.18
CA LYS A 52 28.77 -3.46 18.47
C LYS A 52 27.25 -3.53 18.24
N PRO A 53 26.40 -3.08 19.17
CA PRO A 53 24.97 -3.01 18.92
C PRO A 53 24.75 -2.19 17.65
N ILE A 54 24.32 -2.87 16.59
CA ILE A 54 23.85 -2.20 15.39
C ILE A 54 22.47 -1.71 15.83
N GLU A 55 22.34 -0.42 16.14
CA GLU A 55 21.06 0.24 15.97
C GLU A 55 20.72 0.07 14.48
N ALA A 56 20.01 -1.00 14.16
CA ALA A 56 19.61 -1.34 12.82
C ALA A 56 18.54 -0.34 12.38
N GLY A 57 18.99 0.86 12.01
CA GLY A 57 18.19 1.80 11.25
C GLY A 57 17.83 1.12 9.93
N VAL A 58 16.54 0.96 9.65
CA VAL A 58 16.11 0.43 8.38
C VAL A 58 16.55 1.42 7.31
N SER A 59 17.39 0.97 6.38
CA SER A 59 17.88 1.80 5.30
C SER A 59 16.82 1.92 4.21
N ASP A 60 16.79 3.07 3.55
CA ASP A 60 16.00 3.28 2.34
C ASP A 60 16.29 2.18 1.30
N ALA A 61 15.26 1.73 0.60
CA ALA A 61 15.37 0.72 -0.45
C ALA A 61 15.24 1.37 -1.83
N SER A 62 16.02 0.88 -2.80
CA SER A 62 15.89 1.30 -4.20
C SER A 62 16.05 0.10 -5.12
N PHE A 63 15.14 -0.03 -6.09
CA PHE A 63 15.15 -1.12 -7.07
C PHE A 63 14.51 -0.68 -8.38
N THR A 64 14.83 -1.37 -9.47
CA THR A 64 14.26 -1.10 -10.80
C THR A 64 13.28 -2.20 -11.19
N VAL A 65 12.15 -1.81 -11.79
CA VAL A 65 11.19 -2.73 -12.42
C VAL A 65 11.08 -2.42 -13.91
N GLY A 66 10.89 -3.43 -14.75
CA GLY A 66 10.82 -3.24 -16.21
C GLY A 66 9.53 -2.58 -16.73
N SER A 67 8.54 -2.35 -15.86
CA SER A 67 7.30 -1.66 -16.21
C SER A 67 7.49 -0.14 -16.21
N ASN A 68 6.64 0.59 -16.95
CA ASN A 68 6.66 2.05 -16.93
C ASN A 68 6.18 2.62 -15.57
N ALA A 69 6.49 3.89 -15.31
CA ALA A 69 6.30 4.49 -14.00
C ALA A 69 4.83 4.59 -13.59
N THR A 70 3.95 4.92 -14.54
CA THR A 70 2.51 5.03 -14.30
C THR A 70 1.89 3.68 -13.93
N ASP A 71 2.25 2.60 -14.63
CA ASP A 71 1.72 1.26 -14.35
C ASP A 71 2.25 0.72 -13.03
N THR A 72 3.54 0.93 -12.76
CA THR A 72 4.17 0.56 -11.49
C THR A 72 3.52 1.30 -10.32
N TYR A 73 3.35 2.62 -10.45
CA TYR A 73 2.63 3.46 -9.49
C TYR A 73 1.21 2.94 -9.26
N ALA A 74 0.46 2.65 -10.33
CA ALA A 74 -0.92 2.18 -10.23
C ALA A 74 -1.02 0.83 -9.52
N ALA A 75 -0.07 -0.08 -9.76
CA ALA A 75 0.00 -1.37 -9.09
C ALA A 75 0.24 -1.20 -7.57
N VAL A 76 1.22 -0.38 -7.19
CA VAL A 76 1.53 -0.10 -5.78
C VAL A 76 0.38 0.64 -5.08
N ALA A 77 -0.20 1.66 -5.72
CA ALA A 77 -1.34 2.41 -5.17
C ALA A 77 -2.54 1.50 -4.93
N ARG A 78 -2.86 0.61 -5.87
CA ARG A 78 -3.93 -0.38 -5.71
C ARG A 78 -3.65 -1.34 -4.56
N GLY A 79 -2.42 -1.85 -4.46
CA GLY A 79 -1.97 -2.67 -3.33
C GLY A 79 -2.17 -1.96 -1.99
N ALA A 80 -1.68 -0.72 -1.87
CA ALA A 80 -1.78 0.08 -0.66
C ALA A 80 -3.25 0.34 -0.26
N LEU A 81 -4.10 0.71 -1.22
CA LEU A 81 -5.53 0.98 -0.96
C LEU A 81 -6.31 -0.28 -0.56
N ASN A 82 -5.89 -1.47 -1.02
CA ASN A 82 -6.54 -2.74 -0.68
C ASN A 82 -6.00 -3.33 0.64
N CYS A 83 -4.69 -3.27 0.85
CA CYS A 83 -3.99 -3.89 1.97
C CYS A 83 -3.94 -2.96 3.19
N TRP A 84 -3.28 -1.80 3.05
CA TRP A 84 -2.97 -0.88 4.15
C TRP A 84 -4.16 0.00 4.55
N PHE A 85 -4.91 0.48 3.55
CA PHE A 85 -6.04 1.42 3.71
C PHE A 85 -7.39 0.82 3.34
N GLY A 86 -7.45 -0.51 3.16
CA GLY A 86 -8.69 -1.24 2.90
C GLY A 86 -9.68 -1.13 4.05
N ALA A 87 -10.84 -1.80 3.93
CA ALA A 87 -11.90 -1.75 4.95
C ALA A 87 -11.36 -1.90 6.39
N ASN A 88 -10.53 -2.93 6.60
CA ASN A 88 -9.88 -3.28 7.86
C ASN A 88 -8.34 -3.08 7.78
N GLY A 89 -7.90 -2.15 6.94
CA GLY A 89 -6.48 -1.90 6.72
C GLY A 89 -5.82 -1.33 7.99
N PRO A 90 -4.63 -1.85 8.40
CA PRO A 90 -4.01 -1.49 9.68
C PRO A 90 -3.59 -0.01 9.76
N MET A 91 -3.40 0.68 8.64
CA MET A 91 -2.96 2.09 8.61
C MET A 91 -4.11 3.09 8.52
N LYS A 92 -5.33 2.63 8.23
CA LYS A 92 -6.47 3.51 7.90
C LYS A 92 -6.80 4.53 9.01
N ARG A 93 -6.61 4.16 10.29
CA ARG A 93 -6.88 5.06 11.43
C ARG A 93 -5.74 6.05 11.68
N SER A 94 -4.50 5.56 11.63
CA SER A 94 -3.31 6.32 12.07
C SER A 94 -2.66 7.14 10.96
N HIS A 95 -2.91 6.83 9.69
CA HIS A 95 -2.26 7.48 8.57
C HIS A 95 -3.23 8.00 7.52
N ILE A 96 -2.72 8.87 6.65
CA ILE A 96 -3.37 9.40 5.46
C ILE A 96 -2.53 9.03 4.25
N PHE A 97 -3.18 8.41 3.26
CA PHE A 97 -2.62 8.14 1.95
C PHE A 97 -2.68 9.40 1.09
N HIS A 98 -1.54 9.82 0.55
CA HIS A 98 -1.44 10.86 -0.47
C HIS A 98 -0.67 10.31 -1.66
N ALA A 99 -1.12 10.61 -2.86
CA ALA A 99 -0.46 10.20 -4.08
C ALA A 99 -0.53 11.31 -5.12
N ASP A 100 0.59 11.51 -5.81
CA ASP A 100 0.74 12.46 -6.90
C ASP A 100 1.42 11.79 -8.07
N ALA A 101 1.00 12.12 -9.29
CA ALA A 101 1.51 11.52 -10.51
C ALA A 101 1.52 12.53 -11.66
N ASN A 102 2.69 12.74 -12.24
CA ASN A 102 2.86 13.56 -13.42
C ASN A 102 2.47 12.77 -14.68
N PRO A 103 1.83 13.41 -15.67
CA PRO A 103 1.56 12.77 -16.95
C PRO A 103 2.88 12.46 -17.68
N PRO A 104 2.89 11.50 -18.64
CA PRO A 104 4.08 11.17 -19.43
C PRO A 104 4.71 12.39 -20.11
N ALA A 105 3.89 13.33 -20.60
CA ALA A 105 4.35 14.58 -21.21
C ALA A 105 5.14 15.51 -20.26
N LYS A 106 5.05 15.30 -18.94
CA LYS A 106 5.80 16.03 -17.90
C LYS A 106 6.85 15.16 -17.21
N GLY A 107 7.26 14.07 -17.86
CA GLY A 107 8.30 13.17 -17.34
C GLY A 107 7.78 12.04 -16.47
N GLY A 108 6.46 11.81 -16.35
CA GLY A 108 5.90 10.55 -15.85
C GLY A 108 6.26 10.13 -14.42
N SER A 109 6.88 11.00 -13.62
CA SER A 109 7.23 10.69 -12.23
C SER A 109 5.99 10.63 -11.35
N ALA A 110 6.03 9.79 -10.32
CA ALA A 110 4.96 9.70 -9.34
C ALA A 110 5.51 9.54 -7.93
N GLU A 111 4.69 9.84 -6.95
CA GLU A 111 5.00 9.70 -5.53
C GLU A 111 3.78 9.22 -4.74
N ILE A 112 4.01 8.33 -3.79
CA ILE A 112 3.06 7.99 -2.72
C ILE A 112 3.69 8.41 -1.40
N VAL A 113 2.94 9.15 -0.59
CA VAL A 113 3.35 9.61 0.73
C VAL A 113 2.32 9.16 1.76
N LEU A 114 2.79 8.51 2.81
CA LEU A 114 1.98 8.23 4.00
C LEU A 114 2.30 9.28 5.06
N GLN A 115 1.28 9.99 5.51
CA GLN A 115 1.38 10.99 6.56
C GLN A 115 0.72 10.46 7.83
N GLU A 116 1.28 10.76 8.99
CA GLU A 116 0.58 10.56 10.27
C GLU A 116 -0.69 11.40 10.27
N ARG A 117 -1.80 10.85 10.78
CA ARG A 117 -3.03 11.61 10.99
C ARG A 117 -2.88 12.44 12.26
N ASP A 118 -3.08 13.74 12.15
CA ASP A 118 -3.05 14.67 13.29
C ASP A 118 -4.39 15.42 13.38
N ALA A 119 -5.22 15.08 14.37
CA ALA A 119 -6.53 15.69 14.54
C ALA A 119 -6.48 17.17 14.96
N SER A 120 -5.32 17.69 15.34
CA SER A 120 -5.14 19.12 15.66
C SER A 120 -5.02 20.00 14.41
N LEU A 121 -4.71 19.40 13.26
CA LEU A 121 -4.58 20.10 11.98
C LEU A 121 -5.91 20.10 11.21
N SER A 122 -6.18 21.19 10.48
CA SER A 122 -7.43 21.36 9.74
C SER A 122 -7.63 20.35 8.61
N ASP A 123 -6.56 19.96 7.91
CA ASP A 123 -6.56 18.93 6.87
C ASP A 123 -6.20 17.53 7.40
N GLN A 124 -5.91 17.44 8.70
CA GLN A 124 -5.45 16.27 9.44
C GLN A 124 -4.12 15.68 8.97
N ARG A 125 -3.38 16.35 8.08
CA ARG A 125 -2.15 15.82 7.48
C ARG A 125 -0.94 16.22 8.34
N GLY A 126 -0.51 15.29 9.18
CA GLY A 126 0.70 15.44 9.97
C GLY A 126 1.99 15.21 9.19
N VAL A 127 3.04 14.84 9.91
CA VAL A 127 4.37 14.60 9.35
C VAL A 127 4.39 13.40 8.40
N LYS A 128 5.32 13.42 7.44
CA LYS A 128 5.55 12.30 6.52
C LYS A 128 6.18 11.13 7.30
N ALA A 129 5.56 9.96 7.25
CA ALA A 129 6.04 8.74 7.91
C ALA A 129 6.76 7.79 6.94
N PHE A 130 6.30 7.72 5.69
CA PHE A 130 6.81 6.81 4.67
C PHE A 130 6.60 7.39 3.28
N ARG A 131 7.53 7.13 2.36
CA ARG A 131 7.49 7.65 0.99
C ARG A 131 7.89 6.59 -0.02
N VAL A 132 7.20 6.54 -1.15
CA VAL A 132 7.58 5.75 -2.33
C VAL A 132 7.63 6.69 -3.53
N ALA A 133 8.78 6.76 -4.19
CA ALA A 133 8.98 7.53 -5.41
C ALA A 133 9.14 6.61 -6.61
N PHE A 134 8.56 7.03 -7.73
CA PHE A 134 8.61 6.35 -9.01
C PHE A 134 9.25 7.30 -10.03
N ILE A 135 10.44 6.96 -10.49
CA ILE A 135 11.19 7.75 -11.46
C ILE A 135 11.33 6.90 -12.72
N PRO A 136 10.76 7.31 -13.87
CA PRO A 136 11.01 6.59 -15.10
C PRO A 136 12.49 6.67 -15.48
N THR A 137 12.99 5.56 -15.99
CA THR A 137 14.35 5.37 -16.47
C THR A 137 14.30 4.79 -17.88
N GLY A 138 15.43 4.72 -18.59
CA GLY A 138 15.48 4.13 -19.93
C GLY A 138 15.00 2.67 -19.98
N ASP A 139 15.23 1.93 -18.90
CA ASP A 139 15.01 0.48 -18.82
C ASP A 139 13.76 0.09 -17.99
N GLY A 140 12.92 1.08 -17.62
CA GLY A 140 11.72 0.86 -16.80
C GLY A 140 11.55 1.94 -15.74
N THR A 141 11.26 1.55 -14.49
CA THR A 141 10.99 2.48 -13.39
C THR A 141 11.91 2.20 -12.21
N GLN A 142 12.64 3.21 -11.77
CA GLN A 142 13.30 3.19 -10.48
C GLN A 142 12.28 3.51 -9.38
N VAL A 143 12.14 2.58 -8.44
CA VAL A 143 11.31 2.72 -7.25
C VAL A 143 12.24 2.97 -6.06
N THR A 144 12.00 4.05 -5.34
CA THR A 144 12.75 4.38 -4.11
C THR A 144 11.78 4.47 -2.93
N VAL A 145 12.07 3.73 -1.87
CA VAL A 145 11.28 3.67 -0.65
C VAL A 145 12.09 4.33 0.47
N SER A 146 11.52 5.36 1.09
CA SER A 146 12.16 6.07 2.21
C SER A 146 11.41 5.88 3.52
N HIS A 147 12.15 5.54 4.57
CA HIS A 147 11.62 5.30 5.92
C HIS A 147 11.87 6.55 6.77
N LEU A 148 10.81 7.30 7.06
CA LEU A 148 10.96 8.61 7.71
C LEU A 148 10.66 8.54 9.20
N LYS A 149 9.43 8.16 9.55
CA LYS A 149 8.92 8.20 10.92
C LYS A 149 7.96 7.05 11.20
N VAL A 150 8.32 5.86 10.72
CA VAL A 150 7.55 4.64 10.93
C VAL A 150 8.41 3.63 11.69
N ASP A 151 7.76 2.76 12.48
CA ASP A 151 8.46 1.69 13.20
C ASP A 151 9.28 0.80 12.23
N PRO A 152 10.51 0.41 12.58
CA PRO A 152 11.37 -0.43 11.73
C PRO A 152 10.70 -1.71 11.18
N ASN A 153 9.95 -2.44 12.00
CA ASN A 153 9.31 -3.69 11.56
C ASN A 153 8.17 -3.40 10.57
N VAL A 154 7.43 -2.31 10.82
CA VAL A 154 6.41 -1.80 9.91
C VAL A 154 7.06 -1.33 8.60
N ALA A 155 8.17 -0.59 8.65
CA ALA A 155 8.90 -0.11 7.49
C ALA A 155 9.34 -1.24 6.57
N LEU A 156 9.88 -2.32 7.15
CA LEU A 156 10.30 -3.52 6.42
C LEU A 156 9.10 -4.21 5.75
N ALA A 157 7.97 -4.34 6.46
CA ALA A 157 6.76 -4.93 5.90
C ALA A 157 6.18 -4.08 4.75
N LEU A 158 6.12 -2.75 4.93
CA LEU A 158 5.71 -1.82 3.87
C LEU A 158 6.61 -1.92 2.64
N THR A 159 7.93 -2.03 2.84
CA THR A 159 8.90 -2.14 1.73
C THR A 159 8.69 -3.42 0.94
N ARG A 160 8.51 -4.57 1.62
CA ARG A 160 8.22 -5.85 0.96
C ARG A 160 6.89 -5.83 0.20
N ASP A 161 5.88 -5.18 0.76
CA ASP A 161 4.60 -4.97 0.08
C ASP A 161 4.79 -4.15 -1.21
N VAL A 162 5.52 -3.04 -1.14
CA VAL A 162 5.82 -2.19 -2.32
C VAL A 162 6.59 -2.98 -3.37
N GLU A 163 7.63 -3.73 -2.99
CA GLU A 163 8.40 -4.58 -3.91
C GLU A 163 7.52 -5.62 -4.61
N THR A 164 6.65 -6.29 -3.84
CA THR A 164 5.73 -7.31 -4.34
C THR A 164 4.77 -6.70 -5.37
N TRP A 165 4.13 -5.57 -5.02
CA TRP A 165 3.15 -4.92 -5.91
C TRP A 165 3.78 -4.25 -7.11
N ALA A 166 4.98 -3.67 -6.98
CA ALA A 166 5.71 -3.08 -8.09
C ALA A 166 6.08 -4.12 -9.15
N ARG A 167 6.22 -5.40 -8.77
CA ARG A 167 6.41 -6.54 -9.68
C ARG A 167 5.09 -7.14 -10.19
N GLY A 168 3.95 -6.51 -9.91
CA GLY A 168 2.62 -6.97 -10.32
C GLY A 168 2.11 -8.18 -9.53
N GLN A 169 2.75 -8.55 -8.42
CA GLN A 169 2.34 -9.68 -7.59
C GLN A 169 1.33 -9.24 -6.52
N ALA A 170 0.55 -10.19 -6.00
CA ALA A 170 -0.35 -9.96 -4.87
C ALA A 170 0.34 -10.30 -3.54
N GLY A 171 0.01 -9.58 -2.48
CA GLY A 171 0.60 -9.78 -1.15
C GLY A 171 0.19 -8.68 -0.17
N CYS A 172 0.34 -8.94 1.14
CA CYS A 172 0.04 -7.97 2.20
C CYS A 172 0.75 -8.37 3.51
N GLN A 173 2.07 -8.21 3.54
CA GLN A 173 2.95 -8.46 4.68
C GLN A 173 2.63 -7.55 5.87
N LEU A 174 2.15 -6.32 5.63
CA LEU A 174 1.84 -5.42 6.75
C LEU A 174 0.84 -6.02 7.75
N ARG A 175 -0.11 -6.85 7.29
CA ARG A 175 -1.10 -7.52 8.15
C ARG A 175 -0.53 -8.61 9.05
N THR A 176 0.70 -9.07 8.81
CA THR A 176 1.36 -10.03 9.70
C THR A 176 2.12 -9.33 10.82
N VAL A 177 2.38 -8.02 10.68
CA VAL A 177 3.11 -7.21 11.66
C VAL A 177 2.17 -6.37 12.50
N LEU A 178 1.11 -5.83 11.90
CA LEU A 178 0.08 -5.06 12.59
C LEU A 178 -1.23 -5.84 12.60
N ASP A 179 -1.78 -6.04 13.79
CA ASP A 179 -3.11 -6.61 13.94
C ASP A 179 -4.14 -5.77 13.17
N PRO A 180 -5.11 -6.41 12.49
CA PRO A 180 -6.21 -5.70 11.86
C PRO A 180 -6.98 -4.95 12.93
N VAL A 181 -7.27 -3.69 12.63
CA VAL A 181 -7.99 -2.83 13.53
C VAL A 181 -9.44 -3.36 13.67
N PRO A 182 -9.92 -3.69 14.89
CA PRO A 182 -11.26 -4.23 15.06
C PRO A 182 -12.31 -3.21 14.64
N ASP A 183 -13.39 -3.69 14.01
CA ASP A 183 -14.52 -2.85 13.62
C ASP A 183 -15.07 -2.11 14.83
N PRO A 184 -15.49 -0.82 14.68
CA PRO A 184 -16.17 -0.13 15.76
C PRO A 184 -17.40 -0.95 16.15
N VAL A 185 -17.43 -1.43 17.40
CA VAL A 185 -18.60 -2.10 17.95
C VAL A 185 -19.80 -1.16 17.75
N PRO A 186 -20.89 -1.60 17.08
CA PRO A 186 -22.05 -0.75 16.87
C PRO A 186 -22.53 -0.21 18.21
N GLN A 187 -22.31 1.08 18.47
CA GLN A 187 -22.80 1.68 19.70
C GLN A 187 -24.33 1.73 19.62
N PRO A 188 -25.05 1.24 20.64
CA PRO A 188 -26.50 1.33 20.66
C PRO A 188 -26.89 2.79 20.51
N LYS A 189 -27.70 3.10 19.48
CA LYS A 189 -28.22 4.45 19.28
C LYS A 189 -29.02 4.82 20.52
N VAL A 190 -28.47 5.68 21.37
CA VAL A 190 -29.20 6.19 22.53
C VAL A 190 -30.42 6.92 21.98
N ALA A 191 -31.60 6.31 22.14
CA ALA A 191 -32.85 6.88 21.71
C ALA A 191 -33.05 8.17 22.50
N ARG A 192 -32.96 9.31 21.81
CA ARG A 192 -33.22 10.62 22.42
C ARG A 192 -34.72 10.69 22.71
N ILE A 193 -35.10 10.42 23.96
CA ILE A 193 -36.48 10.58 24.44
C ILE A 193 -36.84 12.05 24.24
N ARG A 194 -37.76 12.33 23.31
CA ARG A 194 -38.34 13.66 23.14
C ARG A 194 -39.35 13.86 24.26
N THR A 195 -38.95 14.58 25.32
CA THR A 195 -39.88 15.08 26.33
C THR A 195 -40.73 16.18 25.69
N THR A 196 -41.97 15.85 25.33
CA THR A 196 -42.99 16.84 24.95
C THR A 196 -43.45 17.56 26.21
N ARG A 197 -43.37 18.89 26.20
CA ARG A 197 -43.89 19.78 27.24
C ARG A 197 -45.22 20.36 26.80
#